data_AF-A0A969TMS1-F1
#
_entry.id   AF-A0A969TMS1-F1
#
_cell.length_a   1.000
_cell.length_b   1.000
_cell.length_c   1.000
_cell.angle_alpha   90.00
_cell.angle_beta   90.00
_cell.angle_gamma   90.00
#
_symmetry.space_group_name_H-M   'P 1'
#
loop_
_entity.id
_entity.type
_entity.pdbx_description
1 polymer ?
#
loop_
_entity_poly.entity_id
_entity_poly.type
_entity_poly.pdbx_seq_one_letter_code
_entity_poly.pdbx_strand_id
1 'polypeptide(L)'
;MDTQLDFYTVKDLEARYRVTRSRVYARINGLKEKGYTLEPEKVEGRSIFNAEQVALLDRLDSHMRAGKDIHDFPAVDGRNHEGCLACIDTGASARESR
;
A
#
# COMPACT_ATOMS: atom_id res chain seq x y z
N MET A 1 -15.47 16.20 -22.59
CA MET A 1 -14.39 15.89 -21.63
C MET A 1 -14.19 14.39 -21.74
N ASP A 2 -13.30 13.98 -22.64
CA ASP A 2 -12.95 12.58 -22.86
C ASP A 2 -12.54 11.95 -21.52
N THR A 3 -13.42 11.15 -20.94
CA THR A 3 -13.05 10.16 -19.94
C THR A 3 -12.21 9.10 -20.63
N GLN A 4 -10.94 9.43 -20.87
CA GLN A 4 -9.93 8.45 -21.17
C GLN A 4 -9.92 7.52 -19.95
N LEU A 5 -10.51 6.33 -20.08
CA LEU A 5 -10.31 5.29 -19.08
C LEU A 5 -8.83 4.94 -19.14
N ASP A 6 -8.02 5.61 -18.32
CA ASP A 6 -6.60 5.35 -18.21
C ASP A 6 -6.43 4.00 -17.53
N PHE A 7 -6.35 2.97 -18.35
CA PHE A 7 -5.99 1.62 -17.98
C PHE A 7 -4.49 1.58 -17.74
N TYR A 8 -4.07 1.30 -16.51
CA TYR A 8 -2.66 1.24 -16.17
C TYR A 8 -2.20 -0.21 -16.05
N THR A 9 -1.05 -0.53 -16.62
CA THR A 9 -0.44 -1.85 -16.40
C THR A 9 0.54 -1.81 -15.23
N VAL A 10 0.95 -2.98 -14.73
CA VAL A 10 2.02 -3.08 -13.71
C VAL A 10 3.29 -2.33 -14.14
N LYS A 11 3.60 -2.31 -15.44
CA LYS A 11 4.78 -1.63 -15.99
C LYS A 11 4.66 -0.11 -15.91
N ASP A 12 3.45 0.42 -16.12
CA ASP A 12 3.17 1.85 -15.96
C ASP A 12 3.30 2.26 -14.48
N LEU A 13 2.81 1.43 -13.56
CA LEU A 13 2.95 1.66 -12.11
C LEU A 13 4.42 1.61 -11.65
N GLU A 14 5.21 0.70 -12.23
CA GLU A 14 6.66 0.61 -12.00
C GLU A 14 7.34 1.94 -12.36
N ALA A 15 7.06 2.47 -13.54
CA ALA A 15 7.62 3.73 -14.03
C ALA A 15 7.11 4.93 -13.22
N ARG A 16 5.82 4.96 -12.88
CA ARG A 16 5.16 6.06 -12.15
C ARG A 16 5.71 6.23 -10.74
N TYR A 17 5.79 5.14 -9.99
CA TYR A 17 6.28 5.18 -8.60
C TYR A 17 7.80 5.00 -8.49
N ARG A 18 8.48 4.71 -9.62
CA ARG A 18 9.92 4.38 -9.67
C ARG A 18 10.30 3.28 -8.68
N VAL A 19 9.42 2.30 -8.51
CA VAL A 19 9.65 1.13 -7.65
C VAL A 19 9.70 -0.12 -8.50
N THR A 20 10.34 -1.17 -8.02
CA THR A 20 10.39 -2.44 -8.77
C THR A 20 9.04 -3.13 -8.82
N ARG A 21 8.79 -3.94 -9.86
CA ARG A 21 7.60 -4.79 -9.98
C ARG A 21 7.22 -5.55 -8.71
N SER A 22 8.20 -6.11 -8.00
CA SER A 22 7.97 -6.82 -6.72
C SER A 22 7.38 -5.91 -5.64
N ARG A 23 7.81 -4.65 -5.57
CA ARG A 23 7.26 -3.65 -4.63
C ARG A 23 5.85 -3.23 -5.03
N VAL A 24 5.54 -3.15 -6.32
CA VAL A 24 4.16 -2.93 -6.79
C VAL A 24 3.25 -4.07 -6.33
N TYR A 25 3.66 -5.32 -6.53
CA TYR A 25 2.87 -6.47 -6.05
C TYR A 25 2.76 -6.52 -4.52
N ALA A 26 3.81 -6.18 -3.78
CA ALA A 26 3.75 -6.10 -2.32
C ALA A 26 2.69 -5.09 -1.84
N ARG A 27 2.61 -3.92 -2.50
CA ARG A 27 1.57 -2.91 -2.22
C ARG A 27 0.17 -3.40 -2.52
N ILE A 28 -0.02 -4.05 -3.68
CA ILE A 28 -1.31 -4.64 -4.06
C ILE A 28 -1.73 -5.72 -3.05
N ASN A 29 -0.83 -6.62 -2.69
CA ASN A 29 -1.11 -7.67 -1.72
C ASN A 29 -1.42 -7.09 -0.34
N GLY A 30 -0.68 -6.09 0.14
CA GLY A 30 -0.99 -5.44 1.41
C GLY A 30 -2.36 -4.75 1.43
N LEU A 31 -2.78 -4.14 0.31
CA LEU A 31 -4.15 -3.62 0.18
C LEU A 31 -5.20 -4.73 0.21
N LYS A 32 -4.93 -5.87 -0.44
CA LYS A 32 -5.81 -7.05 -0.38
C LYS A 32 -5.92 -7.61 1.04
N GLU A 33 -4.82 -7.67 1.79
CA GLU A 33 -4.81 -8.08 3.20
C GLU A 33 -5.62 -7.13 4.10
N LYS A 34 -5.67 -5.85 3.74
CA LYS A 34 -6.51 -4.82 4.40
C LYS A 34 -7.99 -4.90 4.02
N GLY A 35 -8.37 -5.83 3.14
CA GLY A 35 -9.75 -6.02 2.69
C GLY A 35 -10.15 -5.15 1.49
N TYR A 36 -9.19 -4.52 0.80
CA TYR A 36 -9.48 -3.88 -0.49
C TYR A 36 -9.50 -4.92 -1.61
N THR A 37 -10.58 -4.94 -2.38
CA THR A 37 -10.67 -5.78 -3.59
C THR A 37 -9.89 -5.12 -4.72
N LEU A 38 -8.58 -5.34 -4.75
CA LEU A 38 -7.71 -4.95 -5.86
C LEU A 38 -7.48 -6.16 -6.78
N GLU A 39 -8.50 -6.46 -7.58
CA GLU A 39 -8.43 -7.49 -8.61
C GLU A 39 -8.17 -6.82 -9.97
N PRO A 40 -6.94 -6.93 -10.52
CA PRO A 40 -6.68 -6.39 -11.85
C PRO A 40 -7.45 -7.19 -12.90
N GLU A 41 -8.02 -6.49 -13.86
CA GLU A 41 -8.63 -7.12 -15.01
C GLU A 41 -7.55 -7.77 -15.88
N LYS A 42 -7.78 -9.01 -16.32
CA LYS A 42 -6.88 -9.70 -17.24
C LYS A 42 -7.32 -9.45 -18.67
N VAL A 43 -6.68 -8.50 -19.33
CA VAL A 43 -6.91 -8.19 -20.75
C VAL A 43 -5.69 -8.64 -21.54
N GLU A 44 -5.88 -9.52 -22.53
CA GLU A 44 -4.81 -10.05 -23.39
C GLU A 44 -3.61 -10.64 -22.63
N GLY A 45 -3.87 -11.30 -21.49
CA GLY A 45 -2.84 -11.90 -20.65
C GLY A 45 -2.04 -10.89 -19.80
N ARG A 46 -2.44 -9.61 -19.79
CA ARG A 46 -1.86 -8.54 -18.97
C ARG A 46 -2.82 -8.14 -17.86
N SER A 47 -2.26 -7.85 -16.69
CA SER A 47 -3.01 -7.28 -15.56
C SER A 47 -3.16 -5.78 -15.76
N ILE A 48 -4.39 -5.34 -15.94
CA ILE A 48 -4.79 -3.94 -16.10
C ILE A 48 -5.49 -3.46 -14.83
N PHE A 49 -5.16 -2.23 -14.42
CA PHE A 49 -5.74 -1.56 -13.28
C PHE A 49 -6.59 -0.38 -13.73
N ASN A 50 -7.74 -0.23 -13.08
CA ASN A 50 -8.68 0.85 -13.34
C ASN A 50 -8.24 2.12 -12.60
N ALA A 51 -8.75 3.28 -13.01
CA ALA A 51 -8.43 4.56 -12.37
C ALA A 51 -8.68 4.56 -10.85
N GLU A 52 -9.75 3.93 -10.38
CA GLU A 52 -10.06 3.81 -8.94
C GLU A 52 -9.00 3.00 -8.17
N GLN A 53 -8.55 1.89 -8.76
CA GLN A 53 -7.51 1.04 -8.18
C GLN A 53 -6.16 1.76 -8.13
N VAL A 54 -5.86 2.55 -9.17
CA VAL A 54 -4.65 3.38 -9.20
C VAL A 54 -4.72 4.51 -8.19
N ALA A 55 -5.88 5.14 -8.00
CA ALA A 55 -6.05 6.17 -6.98
C ALA A 55 -5.82 5.61 -5.55
N LEU A 56 -6.22 4.37 -5.28
CA LEU A 56 -5.90 3.69 -4.02
C LEU A 56 -4.40 3.46 -3.85
N LEU A 57 -3.73 2.98 -4.91
CA LEU A 57 -2.27 2.79 -4.90
C LEU A 57 -1.51 4.11 -4.72
N ASP A 58 -2.01 5.21 -5.28
CA ASP A 58 -1.42 6.54 -5.17
C ASP A 58 -1.54 7.10 -3.73
N ARG A 59 -2.71 6.87 -3.09
CA ARG A 59 -2.89 7.16 -1.66
C ARG A 59 -1.94 6.35 -0.79
N LEU A 60 -1.78 5.05 -1.09
CA LEU A 60 -0.84 4.19 -0.37
C LEU A 60 0.61 4.64 -0.59
N ASP A 61 1.01 4.97 -1.82
CA ASP A 61 2.34 5.48 -2.12
C ASP A 61 2.62 6.77 -1.34
N SER A 62 1.66 7.71 -1.33
CA SER A 62 1.77 8.94 -0.56
C SER A 62 1.90 8.68 0.94
N HIS A 63 1.17 7.71 1.48
CA HIS A 63 1.26 7.29 2.88
C HIS A 63 2.64 6.71 3.21
N MET A 64 3.16 5.82 2.35
CA MET A 64 4.50 5.25 2.51
C MET A 64 5.61 6.30 2.36
N ARG A 65 5.44 7.26 1.46
CA ARG A 65 6.38 8.38 1.26
C ARG A 65 6.40 9.35 2.44
N ALA A 66 5.31 9.42 3.21
CA ALA A 66 5.27 10.13 4.48
C ALA A 66 6.04 9.40 5.61
N GLY A 67 6.66 8.25 5.31
CA GLY A 67 7.40 7.44 6.28
C GLY A 67 6.53 6.50 7.10
N LYS A 68 5.25 6.33 6.73
CA LYS A 68 4.32 5.45 7.42
C LYS A 68 4.31 4.05 6.80
N ASP A 69 3.91 3.06 7.58
CA ASP A 69 3.88 1.68 7.14
C ASP A 69 2.55 1.33 6.45
N ILE A 70 2.55 0.33 5.56
CA ILE A 70 1.32 -0.18 4.92
C ILE A 70 0.32 -0.71 5.96
N HIS A 71 0.80 -1.15 7.12
CA HIS A 71 -0.03 -1.53 8.26
C HIS A 71 -0.78 -0.35 8.89
N ASP A 72 -0.31 0.89 8.76
CA ASP A 72 -1.01 2.10 9.23
C ASP A 72 -2.03 2.62 8.19
N PHE A 73 -2.05 2.03 6.98
CA PHE A 73 -2.98 2.41 5.94
C PHE A 73 -4.43 2.03 6.33
N PRO A 74 -5.41 2.94 6.16
CA PRO A 74 -6.79 2.71 6.57
C PRO A 74 -7.41 1.53 5.81
N ALA A 75 -8.06 0.62 6.53
CA ALA A 75 -8.82 -0.49 5.93
C ALA A 75 -10.19 -0.03 5.43
N VAL A 76 -10.76 -0.70 4.42
CA VAL A 76 -12.11 -0.43 3.86
C VAL A 76 -13.17 -0.36 4.94
N ASP A 77 -13.04 -1.18 5.99
CA ASP A 77 -14.09 -1.39 6.97
C ASP A 77 -14.09 -0.36 8.12
N GLY A 78 -13.25 0.68 8.09
CA GLY A 78 -13.16 1.67 9.17
C GLY A 78 -12.75 1.10 10.54
N ARG A 79 -12.48 -0.22 10.62
CA ARG A 79 -11.79 -0.87 11.73
C ARG A 79 -10.33 -0.44 11.67
N ASN A 80 -10.11 0.77 12.18
CA ASN A 80 -8.82 1.18 12.73
C ASN A 80 -8.29 -0.02 13.49
N HIS A 81 -7.16 -0.55 13.06
CA HIS A 81 -6.40 -1.49 13.86
C HIS A 81 -5.83 -0.67 15.02
N GLU A 82 -6.67 -0.41 16.02
CA GLU A 82 -6.25 -0.01 17.36
C GLU A 82 -5.41 -1.17 17.90
N GLY A 83 -4.13 -1.17 17.58
CA GLY A 83 -3.29 -2.33 17.77
C GLY A 83 -1.81 -2.07 17.51
N CYS A 84 -1.33 -0.86 17.79
CA CYS A 84 0.09 -0.68 18.07
C CYS A 84 0.25 -0.26 19.54
N LEU A 85 0.07 -1.25 20.42
CA LEU A 85 0.35 -1.17 21.86
C LEU A 85 1.68 -1.87 22.20
N ALA A 86 2.57 -2.09 21.23
CA ALA A 86 3.82 -2.80 21.46
C ALA A 86 4.98 -2.29 20.59
N CYS A 87 5.32 -1.02 20.71
CA CYS A 87 6.69 -0.56 20.44
C CYS A 87 7.03 0.71 21.22
N ILE A 88 6.79 0.69 22.54
CA ILE A 88 7.51 1.55 23.48
C ILE A 88 7.81 0.74 24.76
N ASP A 89 8.85 -0.09 24.73
CA ASP A 89 9.72 -0.18 25.90
C ASP A 89 11.16 -0.04 25.39
N THR A 90 11.51 1.23 25.20
CA THR A 90 12.88 1.70 25.19
C THR A 90 13.59 1.12 26.40
N GLY A 91 14.67 0.38 26.19
CA GLY A 91 15.38 -0.32 27.24
C GLY A 91 15.73 0.57 28.45
N ALA A 92 15.19 0.21 29.60
CA ALA A 92 15.69 0.67 30.89
C ALA A 92 16.95 -0.13 31.24
N SER A 93 18.09 0.52 31.01
CA SER A 93 19.42 0.13 31.43
C SER A 93 19.45 -0.28 32.92
N ALA A 94 19.49 -1.58 33.20
CA ALA A 94 19.82 -2.11 34.52
C ALA A 94 21.36 -2.09 34.71
N ARG A 95 21.91 -0.92 35.01
CA ARG A 95 23.26 -0.75 35.58
C ARG A 95 23.24 0.39 36.61
N GLU A 96 22.75 0.08 37.81
CA GLU A 96 23.21 0.68 39.07
C GLU A 96 24.06 -0.41 39.75
N SER A 97 25.39 -0.30 39.89
CA SER A 97 26.15 0.56 40.79
C SER A 97 25.76 0.40 42.27
N ARG A 98 26.20 -0.71 42.91
CA ARG A 98 27.18 -0.72 44.01
C ARG A 98 27.38 -2.13 44.56
#